data_AF-A0A7Z0TIC0-F1
#
_entry.id   AF-A0A7Z0TIC0-F1
#
_cell.length_a   1.000
_cell.length_b   1.000
_cell.length_c   1.000
_cell.angle_alpha   90.00
_cell.angle_beta   90.00
_cell.angle_gamma   90.00
#
_symmetry.space_group_name_H-M   'P 1'
#
loop_
_entity.id
_entity.type
_entity.pdbx_description
1 polymer ?
#
loop_
_entity_poly.entity_id
_entity_poly.type
_entity_poly.pdbx_seq_one_letter_code
_entity_poly.pdbx_strand_id
1 'polypeptide(L)'
;MITWHELAAVEPRLADLETEVRAEAEKAETDPMWSFSIYWSRTLRPAIKPLVGWDRDTGAYPALHTEEAWHTAISHLIGLLPADGGGWAT
;
A
#
# COMPACT_ATOMS: atom_id res chain seq x y z
N MET A 1 2.16 5.81 17.73
CA MET A 1 1.74 6.19 16.38
C MET A 1 2.99 6.29 15.55
N ILE A 2 3.37 5.17 14.94
CA ILE A 2 4.44 5.13 13.94
C ILE A 2 4.01 5.93 12.70
N THR A 3 4.93 6.68 12.12
CA THR A 3 4.71 7.47 10.91
C THR A 3 5.17 6.71 9.68
N TRP A 4 4.69 7.11 8.50
CA TRP A 4 5.16 6.54 7.24
C TRP A 4 6.68 6.69 7.07
N HIS A 5 7.25 7.85 7.42
CA HIS A 5 8.68 8.11 7.32
C HIS A 5 9.51 7.13 8.17
N GLU A 6 9.05 6.82 9.38
CA GLU A 6 9.69 5.82 10.25
C GLU A 6 9.60 4.41 9.68
N LEU A 7 8.46 4.04 9.06
CA LEU A 7 8.33 2.75 8.38
C LEU A 7 9.29 2.63 7.20
N ALA A 8 9.34 3.64 6.32
CA ALA A 8 10.20 3.65 5.14
C ALA A 8 11.70 3.69 5.51
N ALA A 9 12.06 4.29 6.65
CA ALA A 9 13.44 4.26 7.15
C ALA A 9 13.87 2.85 7.59
N VAL A 10 12.94 2.06 8.14
CA VAL A 10 13.18 0.68 8.59
C VAL A 10 13.11 -0.31 7.42
N GLU A 11 12.20 -0.08 6.48
CA GLU A 11 12.00 -0.92 5.30
C GLU A 11 11.98 -0.04 4.02
N PRO A 12 13.15 0.20 3.40
CA PRO A 12 13.27 1.08 2.23
C PRO A 12 12.41 0.66 1.03
N ARG A 13 12.07 -0.63 0.91
CA ARG A 13 11.17 -1.13 -0.15
C ARG A 13 9.77 -0.52 -0.07
N LEU A 14 9.37 0.02 1.08
CA LEU A 14 8.13 0.79 1.21
C LEU A 14 8.18 2.10 0.41
N ALA A 15 9.33 2.75 0.31
CA ALA A 15 9.48 3.96 -0.50
C ALA A 15 9.41 3.66 -2.01
N ASP A 16 9.98 2.52 -2.43
CA ASP A 16 9.84 2.03 -3.81
C ASP A 16 8.35 1.76 -4.12
N LEU A 17 7.65 1.07 -3.21
CA LEU A 17 6.22 0.80 -3.34
C LEU A 17 5.38 2.09 -3.37
N GLU A 18 5.74 3.11 -2.59
CA GLU A 18 5.08 4.42 -2.66
C GLU A 18 5.19 5.04 -4.07
N THR A 19 6.38 4.94 -4.66
CA THR A 19 6.64 5.45 -6.01
C THR A 19 5.78 4.72 -7.05
N GLU A 20 5.66 3.40 -6.93
CA GLU A 20 4.77 2.60 -7.80
C GLU A 20 3.29 2.97 -7.62
N VAL A 21 2.84 3.18 -6.37
CA VAL A 21 1.46 3.57 -6.08
C VAL A 21 1.14 4.97 -6.63
N ARG A 22 2.08 5.91 -6.55
CA ARG A 22 1.92 7.25 -7.15
C ARG A 22 1.80 7.17 -8.67
N ALA A 23 2.64 6.36 -9.32
CA ALA A 23 2.55 6.16 -10.77
C ALA A 23 1.21 5.50 -11.17
N GLU A 24 0.71 4.54 -10.39
CA GLU A 24 -0.62 3.95 -10.65
C GLU A 24 -1.74 4.97 -10.40
N ALA A 25 -1.62 5.85 -9.40
CA ALA A 25 -2.60 6.92 -9.17
C ALA A 25 -2.69 7.86 -10.38
N GLU A 26 -1.56 8.28 -10.96
CA GLU A 26 -1.54 9.11 -12.18
C GLU A 26 -2.22 8.41 -13.36
N LYS A 27 -2.01 7.11 -13.51
CA LYS A 27 -2.69 6.30 -14.52
C LYS A 27 -4.20 6.20 -14.26
N ALA A 28 -4.59 6.00 -13.00
CA ALA A 28 -5.99 5.86 -12.59
C ALA A 28 -6.85 7.08 -12.94
N GLU A 29 -6.28 8.29 -12.90
CA GLU A 29 -6.96 9.54 -13.30
C GLU A 29 -7.37 9.57 -14.78
N THR A 30 -6.68 8.80 -15.64
CA THR A 30 -6.87 8.85 -17.10
C THR A 30 -7.39 7.54 -17.69
N ASP A 31 -7.38 6.45 -16.93
CA ASP A 31 -7.81 5.13 -17.36
C ASP A 31 -9.24 4.83 -16.85
N PRO A 32 -10.28 4.90 -17.71
CA PRO A 32 -11.65 4.62 -17.30
C PRO A 32 -11.91 3.16 -16.93
N MET A 33 -10.97 2.25 -17.22
CA MET A 33 -11.04 0.84 -16.84
C MET A 33 -10.34 0.57 -15.51
N TRP A 34 -9.71 1.57 -14.91
CA TRP A 34 -9.03 1.41 -13.63
C TRP A 34 -10.01 1.06 -12.51
N SER A 35 -9.60 0.16 -11.62
CA SER A 35 -10.42 -0.29 -10.51
C SER A 35 -9.58 -0.45 -9.26
N PHE A 36 -9.88 0.36 -8.25
CA PHE A 36 -9.27 0.25 -6.92
C PHE A 36 -9.41 -1.17 -6.36
N SER A 37 -10.60 -1.78 -6.44
CA SER A 37 -10.84 -3.13 -5.90
C SER A 37 -9.89 -4.17 -6.53
N ILE A 38 -9.65 -4.08 -7.84
CA ILE A 38 -8.73 -4.97 -8.56
C ILE A 38 -7.29 -4.68 -8.16
N TYR A 39 -6.88 -3.41 -8.21
CA TYR A 39 -5.52 -3.00 -7.88
C TYR A 39 -5.16 -3.35 -6.42
N TRP A 40 -6.05 -3.04 -5.47
CA TRP A 40 -5.91 -3.40 -4.07
C TRP A 40 -5.70 -4.91 -3.89
N SER A 41 -6.62 -5.71 -4.43
CA SER A 41 -6.64 -7.15 -4.17
C SER A 41 -5.53 -7.90 -4.87
N ARG A 42 -5.13 -7.47 -6.08
CA ARG A 42 -4.20 -8.20 -6.94
C ARG A 42 -2.78 -7.65 -6.95
N THR A 43 -2.59 -6.38 -6.56
CA THR A 43 -1.30 -5.71 -6.65
C THR A 43 -0.85 -5.16 -5.29
N LEU A 44 -1.55 -4.16 -4.74
CA LEU A 44 -1.08 -3.43 -3.56
C LEU A 44 -1.06 -4.29 -2.30
N ARG A 45 -2.14 -5.03 -2.00
CA ARG A 45 -2.21 -5.88 -0.81
C ARG A 45 -1.17 -7.01 -0.85
N PRO A 46 -0.97 -7.74 -1.97
CA PRO A 46 0.14 -8.68 -2.09
C PRO A 46 1.53 -8.07 -1.92
N ALA A 47 1.77 -6.86 -2.44
CA ALA A 47 3.08 -6.20 -2.39
C ALA A 47 3.45 -5.71 -0.98
N ILE A 48 2.49 -5.13 -0.24
CA ILE A 48 2.76 -4.56 1.09
C ILE A 48 2.86 -5.63 2.20
N LYS A 49 2.10 -6.73 2.09
CA LYS A 49 2.08 -7.83 3.06
C LYS A 49 3.46 -8.34 3.51
N PRO A 50 4.40 -8.67 2.60
CA PRO A 50 5.73 -9.16 2.97
C PRO A 50 6.65 -8.08 3.54
N LEU A 51 6.29 -6.79 3.49
CA LEU A 51 7.10 -5.67 3.98
C LEU A 51 6.78 -5.29 5.42
N VAL A 52 5.55 -5.54 5.87
CA VAL A 52 5.08 -5.19 7.22
C VAL A 52 4.66 -6.39 8.07
N GLY A 53 5.04 -7.60 7.63
CA GLY A 53 4.99 -8.81 8.47
C GLY A 53 3.61 -9.36 8.76
N TRP A 54 2.61 -8.99 7.96
CA TRP A 54 1.26 -9.55 8.08
C TRP A 54 1.17 -10.99 7.57
N ASP A 55 2.18 -11.48 6.84
CA ASP A 55 2.21 -12.83 6.28
C ASP A 55 3.55 -13.52 6.55
N ARG A 56 3.56 -14.42 7.56
CA ARG A 56 4.75 -15.19 7.97
C ARG A 56 5.16 -16.27 6.97
N ASP A 57 4.26 -16.65 6.05
CA ASP A 57 4.48 -17.77 5.12
C ASP A 57 5.15 -17.35 3.80
N THR A 58 5.48 -16.06 3.64
CA THR A 58 6.13 -15.56 2.41
C THR A 58 7.64 -15.81 2.37
N GLY A 59 8.24 -16.31 3.45
CA GLY A 59 9.69 -16.46 3.59
C GLY A 59 10.45 -15.13 3.67
N ALA A 60 9.74 -13.99 3.63
CA ALA A 60 10.30 -12.69 3.97
C ALA A 60 10.39 -12.57 5.49
N TYR A 61 11.53 -12.09 6.00
CA TYR A 61 11.70 -11.67 7.39
C TYR A 61 11.60 -10.14 7.44
N PRO A 62 10.39 -9.55 7.39
CA PRO A 62 10.28 -8.10 7.40
C PRO A 62 10.74 -7.54 8.73
N ALA A 63 11.46 -6.42 8.65
CA ALA A 63 11.87 -5.66 9.82
C ALA A 63 10.65 -5.12 10.59
N LEU A 64 9.54 -4.88 9.90
CA LEU A 64 8.25 -4.46 10.45
C LEU A 64 7.30 -5.67 10.57
N HIS A 65 6.72 -5.89 11.74
CA HIS A 65 5.86 -7.04 12.02
C HIS A 65 4.78 -6.74 13.06
N THR A 66 4.28 -5.50 13.05
CA THR A 66 3.24 -5.02 13.97
C THR A 66 1.97 -4.64 13.22
N GLU A 67 0.82 -4.81 13.88
CA GLU A 67 -0.47 -4.37 13.36
C GLU A 67 -0.51 -2.85 13.11
N GLU A 68 0.19 -2.07 13.96
CA GLU A 68 0.33 -0.63 13.79
C GLU A 68 1.09 -0.26 12.50
N ALA A 69 2.15 -1.01 12.15
CA ALA A 69 2.88 -0.81 10.90
C ALA A 69 2.00 -1.12 9.69
N TRP A 70 1.23 -2.21 9.74
CA TRP A 70 0.26 -2.56 8.70
C TRP A 70 -0.79 -1.47 8.48
N HIS A 71 -1.46 -1.03 9.55
CA HIS A 71 -2.48 0.01 9.44
C HIS A 71 -1.92 1.34 8.95
N THR A 72 -0.75 1.75 9.43
CA THR A 72 -0.10 2.98 9.00
C THR A 72 0.30 2.91 7.53
N ALA A 73 0.91 1.82 7.10
CA ALA A 73 1.36 1.65 5.73
C ALA A 73 0.18 1.63 4.73
N ILE A 74 -0.91 0.93 5.06
CA ILE A 74 -2.11 0.89 4.21
C ILE A 74 -2.82 2.22 4.15
N SER A 75 -3.01 2.87 5.31
CA SER A 75 -3.70 4.16 5.35
C SER A 75 -2.94 5.19 4.50
N HIS A 76 -1.61 5.16 4.55
CA HIS A 76 -0.77 6.01 3.71
C HIS A 76 -0.94 5.68 2.22
N LEU A 77 -0.70 4.42 1.81
CA LEU A 77 -0.70 4.05 0.39
C LEU A 77 -2.09 4.14 -0.26
N ILE A 78 -3.17 3.77 0.45
CA ILE A 78 -4.53 3.96 -0.06
C ILE A 78 -4.85 5.46 -0.20
N GLY A 79 -4.37 6.29 0.72
CA GLY A 79 -4.58 7.75 0.66
C GLY A 79 -3.91 8.44 -0.54
N LEU A 80 -3.02 7.75 -1.27
CA LEU A 80 -2.43 8.24 -2.51
C LEU A 80 -3.29 7.94 -3.74
N LEU A 81 -4.21 6.98 -3.65
CA LEU A 81 -5.06 6.55 -4.76
C LEU A 81 -6.31 7.45 -4.86
N PRO A 82 -6.86 7.64 -6.06
CA PRO A 82 -8.08 8.43 -6.24
C PRO A 82 -9.24 7.82 -5.44
N ALA A 83 -10.03 8.68 -4.81
CA ALA A 83 -11.17 8.31 -3.96
C ALA A 83 -12.29 7.56 -4.74
N ASP A 84 -12.28 7.66 -6.07
CA ASP A 84 -13.43 7.33 -6.92
C ASP A 84 -13.38 5.91 -7.50
N GLY A 85 -12.48 5.05 -7.00
CA GLY A 85 -12.40 3.64 -7.36
C GLY A 85 -13.52 2.76 -6.78
N GLY A 86 -14.79 3.12 -6.99
CA GLY A 86 -15.95 2.30 -6.61
C GLY A 86 -16.48 2.60 -5.21
N GLY A 87 -17.10 3.78 -5.06
CA GLY A 87 -18.19 4.11 -4.16
C GLY A 87 -18.14 3.56 -2.73
N TRP A 88 -17.56 4.32 -1.80
CA TRP A 88 -18.12 4.55 -0.47
C TRP A 88 -17.77 5.98 -0.03
N ALA A 89 -18.59 6.94 -0.45
CA ALA A 89 -18.68 8.26 0.15
C ALA A 89 -20.14 8.70 0.15
N THR A 90 -20.87 8.30 1.20
CA THR A 90 -22.04 9.00 1.73
C THR A 90 -21.96 8.97 3.24
#